data_AF-A0A330HFM8-F1
#
_entry.id   AF-A0A330HFM8-F1
#
_cell.length_a   1.000
_cell.length_b   1.000
_cell.length_c   1.000
_cell.angle_alpha   90.00
_cell.angle_beta   90.00
_cell.angle_gamma   90.00
#
_symmetry.space_group_name_H-M   'P 1'
#
loop_
_entity.id
_entity.type
_entity.pdbx_description
1 polymer ?
#
loop_
_entity_poly.entity_id
_entity_poly.type
_entity_poly.pdbx_seq_one_letter_code
_entity_poly.pdbx_strand_id
1 'polypeptide(L)'
;MVLSQSGNTVSGYVTGHSGDPAFLVFTLSVNASTGAVTLTQDRAVHENTIDNPTDSSEGISLTSGLVTLTATVTDNDGDKASQSLDLGSKATFHDDGPVFNSVMDAIVANQAGTSFTGSYNAAFGADGLDHLSLALLASGTYSGSAVTFAQATSAGVTTVQVQDATTHAVIFTFYYTETAQADGGVLMHAYSDSSNPAGSAFFTLDLNANGTYDYTLNSPSVITTTTVTGDSAFSSSGGSQNSLTSPDGQLVITGDLNGVATQVKASNVGIAVGSSGQQMDPHETLHLNFTQDQTAVSFVLNKWGGSNGSVADIQFHVLDNGGSVKDFDLQITKPSTDITIKIVETSDNTLLTTNGGVAFNAATSTYTLYVNHAYDDINVTYDHSVSGNATFAFNNITYGEVTTIHDLTMNFGLSATDRDGDTSTLSDPLTIATTSALTLDAHNAAFAPVDGNDGVVIAGSSGNDTLIGGDGNDLLIGGAGQDTMTGGAGADTFKLDHLDIKDLITDYSGAGGQGDKIDLTALFDTALNGNINNYVHYNSTTHAVSVDTSGSGNAANFVDVAVLQNAPAAGTINILYDDTNHVQHTATI
;
A
#
# COMPACT_ATOMS: atom_id res chain seq x y z
N MET A 1 -12.39 -36.48 24.82
CA MET A 1 -13.56 -35.94 25.54
C MET A 1 -14.04 -36.96 26.57
N VAL A 2 -14.44 -36.52 27.76
CA VAL A 2 -15.04 -37.34 28.82
C VAL A 2 -16.48 -36.90 29.02
N LEU A 3 -17.42 -37.85 29.01
CA LEU A 3 -18.81 -37.59 29.35
C LEU A 3 -19.04 -37.87 30.84
N SER A 4 -19.74 -36.98 31.51
CA SER A 4 -20.21 -37.17 32.88
C SER A 4 -21.71 -36.94 32.96
N GLN A 5 -22.43 -37.81 33.66
CA GLN A 5 -23.87 -37.66 33.87
C GLN A 5 -24.15 -37.26 35.32
N SER A 6 -24.96 -36.21 35.50
CA SER A 6 -25.52 -35.82 36.79
C SER A 6 -27.02 -35.62 36.65
N GLY A 7 -27.81 -36.49 37.29
CA GLY A 7 -29.26 -36.50 37.14
C GLY A 7 -29.68 -36.68 35.68
N ASN A 8 -30.45 -35.70 35.18
CA ASN A 8 -30.97 -35.68 33.81
C ASN A 8 -30.07 -34.91 32.83
N THR A 9 -28.84 -34.57 33.22
CA THR A 9 -27.90 -33.80 32.41
C THR A 9 -26.65 -34.64 32.15
N VAL A 10 -26.26 -34.74 30.88
CA VAL A 10 -24.97 -35.24 30.43
C VAL A 10 -24.10 -34.04 30.07
N SER A 11 -22.91 -33.94 30.64
CA SER A 11 -21.93 -32.90 30.39
C SER A 11 -20.73 -33.49 29.65
N GLY A 12 -20.34 -32.87 28.53
CA GLY A 12 -19.15 -33.21 27.78
C GLY A 12 -17.97 -32.33 28.16
N TYR A 13 -16.84 -32.95 28.52
CA TYR A 13 -15.62 -32.23 28.91
C TYR A 13 -14.44 -32.58 28.01
N VAL A 14 -13.62 -31.60 27.66
CA VAL A 14 -12.25 -31.85 27.20
C VAL A 14 -11.32 -31.85 28.40
N THR A 15 -10.58 -32.94 28.56
CA THR A 15 -9.46 -33.01 29.50
C THR A 15 -8.25 -32.42 28.81
N GLY A 16 -7.66 -31.37 29.35
CA GLY A 16 -6.30 -30.96 28.97
C GLY A 16 -5.31 -32.09 29.25
N HIS A 17 -4.08 -31.97 28.72
CA HIS A 17 -3.03 -32.95 28.97
C HIS A 17 -2.84 -33.20 30.48
N SER A 18 -2.37 -34.40 30.85
CA SER A 18 -2.39 -34.95 32.21
C SER A 18 -2.09 -33.93 33.33
N GLY A 19 -3.13 -33.42 33.99
CA GLY A 19 -3.02 -32.50 35.12
C GLY A 19 -3.96 -31.28 35.07
N ASP A 20 -4.52 -30.96 33.89
CA ASP A 20 -5.38 -29.78 33.74
C ASP A 20 -6.84 -30.01 34.18
N PRO A 21 -7.54 -28.95 34.65
CA PRO A 21 -8.97 -29.00 34.94
C PRO A 21 -9.76 -29.37 33.68
N ALA A 22 -10.76 -30.23 33.83
CA ALA A 22 -11.66 -30.59 32.75
C ALA A 22 -12.53 -29.37 32.37
N PHE A 23 -12.51 -28.96 31.10
CA PHE A 23 -13.32 -27.84 30.61
C PHE A 23 -14.63 -28.36 30.04
N LEU A 24 -15.76 -27.82 30.53
CA LEU A 24 -17.08 -28.10 29.98
C LEU A 24 -17.19 -27.54 28.56
N VAL A 25 -17.62 -28.36 27.61
CA VAL A 25 -17.80 -28.04 26.19
C VAL A 25 -19.27 -27.94 25.84
N PHE A 26 -20.10 -28.85 26.37
CA PHE A 26 -21.55 -28.83 26.14
C PHE A 26 -22.30 -29.57 27.24
N THR A 27 -23.61 -29.34 27.30
CA THR A 27 -24.56 -30.13 28.08
C THR A 27 -25.73 -30.62 27.24
N LEU A 28 -26.14 -31.86 27.48
CA LEU A 28 -27.40 -32.45 27.02
C LEU A 28 -28.29 -32.65 28.23
N SER A 29 -29.40 -31.93 28.34
CA SER A 29 -30.32 -32.03 29.48
C SER A 29 -31.71 -32.46 29.06
N VAL A 30 -32.41 -33.18 29.95
CA VAL A 30 -33.80 -33.62 29.73
C VAL A 30 -34.71 -33.04 30.81
N ASN A 31 -35.75 -32.33 30.39
CA ASN A 31 -36.81 -31.91 31.29
C ASN A 31 -37.71 -33.11 31.63
N ALA A 32 -37.67 -33.58 32.89
CA ALA A 32 -38.42 -34.76 33.32
C ALA A 32 -39.95 -34.63 33.22
N SER A 33 -40.48 -33.39 33.22
CA SER A 33 -41.93 -33.15 33.17
C SER A 33 -42.48 -33.08 31.74
N THR A 34 -41.66 -32.66 30.77
CA THR A 34 -42.08 -32.45 29.38
C THR A 34 -41.43 -33.42 28.39
N GLY A 35 -40.34 -34.08 28.78
CA GLY A 35 -39.52 -34.92 27.90
C GLY A 35 -38.65 -34.14 26.91
N ALA A 36 -38.63 -32.79 26.98
CA ALA A 36 -37.82 -31.97 26.09
C ALA A 36 -36.32 -32.19 26.35
N VAL A 37 -35.56 -32.39 25.28
CA VAL A 37 -34.09 -32.52 25.30
C VAL A 37 -33.49 -31.21 24.81
N THR A 38 -32.51 -30.68 25.52
CA THR A 38 -31.78 -29.46 25.15
C THR A 38 -30.29 -29.76 25.04
N LEU A 39 -29.70 -29.44 23.89
CA LEU A 39 -28.25 -29.31 23.72
C LEU A 39 -27.89 -27.85 23.96
N THR A 40 -26.95 -27.61 24.88
CA THR A 40 -26.31 -26.31 25.10
C THR A 40 -24.83 -26.49 24.83
N GLN A 41 -24.31 -25.76 23.86
CA GLN A 41 -22.88 -25.72 23.56
C GLN A 41 -22.28 -24.52 24.30
N ASP A 42 -21.31 -24.79 25.18
CA ASP A 42 -20.64 -23.79 26.02
C ASP A 42 -19.30 -23.35 25.41
N ARG A 43 -18.76 -24.10 24.44
CA ARG A 43 -17.52 -23.79 23.72
C ARG A 43 -17.61 -24.20 22.26
N ALA A 44 -16.98 -23.43 21.38
CA ALA A 44 -16.80 -23.81 20.00
C ALA A 44 -15.99 -25.12 19.87
N VAL A 45 -16.20 -25.81 18.77
CA VAL A 45 -15.60 -27.11 18.47
C VAL A 45 -15.01 -27.00 17.07
N HIS A 46 -13.70 -27.20 16.96
CA HIS A 46 -12.99 -27.19 15.69
C HIS A 46 -13.16 -28.53 14.94
N GLU A 47 -13.39 -28.44 13.64
CA GLU A 47 -13.47 -29.54 12.69
C GLU A 47 -12.25 -29.52 11.76
N ASN A 48 -11.70 -30.69 11.41
CA ASN A 48 -10.43 -30.76 10.64
C ASN A 48 -10.67 -30.80 9.10
N THR A 49 -11.72 -30.15 8.61
CA THR A 49 -12.10 -30.17 7.18
C THR A 49 -12.18 -28.75 6.61
N ILE A 50 -11.68 -28.56 5.37
CA ILE A 50 -11.67 -27.26 4.68
C ILE A 50 -13.07 -27.02 4.12
N ASP A 51 -13.91 -26.22 4.77
CA ASP A 51 -15.30 -26.04 4.37
C ASP A 51 -15.71 -24.56 4.22
N ASN A 52 -17.02 -24.28 4.23
CA ASN A 52 -17.59 -22.94 4.02
C ASN A 52 -18.15 -22.44 5.35
N PRO A 53 -17.82 -21.22 5.81
CA PRO A 53 -18.12 -20.73 7.17
C PRO A 53 -19.62 -20.57 7.48
N THR A 54 -20.50 -20.90 6.54
CA THR A 54 -21.96 -20.81 6.68
C THR A 54 -22.68 -22.15 6.51
N ASP A 55 -21.97 -23.26 6.28
CA ASP A 55 -22.64 -24.55 6.06
C ASP A 55 -23.12 -25.20 7.36
N SER A 56 -24.41 -25.00 7.65
CA SER A 56 -25.15 -25.71 8.71
C SER A 56 -25.33 -27.22 8.48
N SER A 57 -24.80 -27.81 7.41
CA SER A 57 -25.01 -29.22 7.03
C SER A 57 -23.97 -30.21 7.58
N GLU A 58 -22.91 -29.73 8.23
CA GLU A 58 -21.71 -30.54 8.51
C GLU A 58 -21.25 -30.57 9.97
N GLY A 59 -22.16 -30.47 10.94
CA GLY A 59 -21.70 -30.61 12.32
C GLY A 59 -21.27 -32.05 12.68
N ILE A 60 -20.20 -32.21 13.47
CA ILE A 60 -19.87 -33.52 14.03
C ILE A 60 -20.88 -33.90 15.09
N SER A 61 -21.41 -35.11 14.95
CA SER A 61 -22.27 -35.70 15.96
C SER A 61 -21.48 -36.61 16.89
N LEU A 62 -21.92 -36.74 18.13
CA LEU A 62 -21.38 -37.77 19.02
C LEU A 62 -21.54 -39.15 18.37
N THR A 63 -20.61 -40.06 18.66
CA THR A 63 -20.69 -41.44 18.18
C THR A 63 -22.05 -42.04 18.50
N SER A 64 -22.71 -42.65 17.51
CA SER A 64 -24.02 -43.27 17.71
C SER A 64 -23.99 -44.27 18.86
N GLY A 65 -25.01 -44.22 19.71
CA GLY A 65 -25.13 -45.07 20.90
C GLY A 65 -24.34 -44.59 22.12
N LEU A 66 -23.55 -43.51 22.01
CA LEU A 66 -22.77 -42.98 23.12
C LEU A 66 -23.65 -42.34 24.21
N VAL A 67 -24.73 -41.66 23.81
CA VAL A 67 -25.71 -41.06 24.72
C VAL A 67 -27.10 -41.57 24.34
N THR A 68 -27.75 -42.30 25.23
CA THR A 68 -29.08 -42.88 25.00
C THR A 68 -30.09 -42.32 25.98
N LEU A 69 -31.17 -41.71 25.48
CA LEU A 69 -32.32 -41.34 26.28
C LEU A 69 -33.23 -42.54 26.44
N THR A 70 -33.52 -42.95 27.68
CA THR A 70 -34.47 -44.03 27.98
C THR A 70 -35.65 -43.48 28.76
N ALA A 71 -36.84 -43.60 28.19
CA ALA A 71 -38.09 -43.31 28.88
C ALA A 71 -38.62 -44.62 29.49
N THR A 72 -38.90 -44.62 30.78
CA THR A 72 -39.46 -45.76 31.51
C THR A 72 -40.80 -45.39 32.12
N VAL A 73 -41.85 -46.10 31.76
CA VAL A 73 -43.16 -46.03 32.43
C VAL A 73 -43.17 -47.11 33.50
N THR A 74 -43.53 -46.74 34.72
CA THR A 74 -43.75 -47.69 35.82
C THR A 74 -45.21 -47.57 36.22
N ASP A 75 -45.94 -48.68 36.28
CA ASP A 75 -47.31 -48.65 36.78
C ASP A 75 -47.35 -48.69 38.32
N ASN A 76 -48.54 -48.83 38.89
CA ASN A 76 -48.73 -48.70 40.33
C ASN A 76 -48.34 -49.95 41.12
N ASP A 77 -48.17 -51.10 40.49
CA ASP A 77 -47.66 -52.31 41.14
C ASP A 77 -46.16 -52.53 40.90
N GLY A 78 -45.56 -51.72 40.02
CA GLY A 78 -44.12 -51.61 39.83
C GLY A 78 -43.64 -52.23 38.52
N ASP A 79 -44.53 -52.70 37.66
CA ASP A 79 -44.19 -53.17 36.33
C ASP A 79 -43.67 -52.03 35.46
N LYS A 80 -42.62 -52.30 34.69
CA LYS A 80 -41.91 -51.31 33.90
C LYS A 80 -41.93 -51.64 32.41
N ALA A 81 -42.21 -50.63 31.59
CA ALA A 81 -41.98 -50.65 30.16
C ALA A 81 -41.02 -49.51 29.79
N SER A 82 -40.06 -49.76 28.90
CA SER A 82 -39.08 -48.73 28.48
C SER A 82 -38.91 -48.67 26.98
N GLN A 83 -38.59 -47.47 26.48
CA GLN A 83 -38.18 -47.23 25.09
C GLN A 83 -36.99 -46.27 25.08
N SER A 84 -36.07 -46.48 24.15
CA SER A 84 -34.82 -45.72 24.06
C SER A 84 -34.69 -45.00 22.73
N LEU A 85 -34.03 -43.83 22.76
CA LEU A 85 -33.64 -43.02 21.61
C LEU A 85 -32.14 -42.70 21.71
N ASP A 86 -31.41 -42.94 20.63
CA ASP A 86 -30.01 -42.49 20.53
C ASP A 86 -29.99 -40.97 20.37
N LEU A 87 -29.38 -40.28 21.34
CA LEU A 87 -29.13 -38.84 21.28
C LEU A 87 -27.75 -38.53 20.70
N GLY A 88 -26.85 -39.52 20.60
CA GLY A 88 -25.49 -39.30 20.12
C GLY A 88 -25.48 -38.74 18.69
N SER A 89 -26.17 -39.44 17.78
CA SER A 89 -26.36 -39.01 16.39
C SER A 89 -27.31 -37.82 16.20
N LYS A 90 -27.78 -37.21 17.29
CA LYS A 90 -28.71 -36.05 17.30
C LYS A 90 -28.11 -34.82 17.97
N ALA A 91 -26.95 -34.96 18.61
CA ALA A 91 -26.20 -33.87 19.21
C ALA A 91 -25.04 -33.51 18.27
N THR A 92 -25.28 -32.49 17.45
CA THR A 92 -24.42 -32.06 16.35
C THR A 92 -23.77 -30.73 16.73
N PHE A 93 -22.45 -30.63 16.62
CA PHE A 93 -21.65 -29.44 16.92
C PHE A 93 -21.15 -28.84 15.62
N HIS A 94 -21.26 -27.52 15.46
CA HIS A 94 -20.75 -26.81 14.30
C HIS A 94 -19.47 -26.05 14.67
N ASP A 95 -18.61 -25.89 13.67
CA ASP A 95 -17.40 -25.08 13.78
C ASP A 95 -17.71 -23.59 13.90
N ASP A 96 -16.81 -22.84 14.53
CA ASP A 96 -16.84 -21.39 14.59
C ASP A 96 -15.88 -20.77 13.56
N GLY A 97 -16.26 -20.80 12.28
CA GLY A 97 -15.46 -20.20 11.21
C GLY A 97 -15.20 -18.69 11.39
N PRO A 98 -14.32 -18.10 10.57
CA PRO A 98 -13.86 -16.75 10.77
C PRO A 98 -14.96 -15.75 10.39
N VAL A 99 -14.91 -14.57 11.00
CA VAL A 99 -15.81 -13.46 10.72
C VAL A 99 -14.99 -12.18 10.54
N PHE A 100 -15.08 -11.56 9.37
CA PHE A 100 -14.52 -10.24 9.11
C PHE A 100 -15.65 -9.20 9.08
N ASN A 101 -15.70 -8.32 10.10
CA ASN A 101 -16.85 -7.45 10.34
C ASN A 101 -16.72 -6.08 9.66
N SER A 102 -15.58 -5.40 9.87
CA SER A 102 -15.36 -4.04 9.38
C SER A 102 -13.87 -3.70 9.31
N VAL A 103 -13.55 -2.61 8.61
CA VAL A 103 -12.23 -1.99 8.52
C VAL A 103 -12.41 -0.47 8.51
N MET A 104 -11.52 0.27 9.17
CA MET A 104 -11.49 1.72 9.04
C MET A 104 -10.90 2.11 7.69
N ASP A 105 -11.61 2.92 6.92
CA ASP A 105 -11.08 3.50 5.69
C ASP A 105 -10.03 4.57 5.99
N ALA A 106 -9.34 5.07 4.95
CA ALA A 106 -8.38 6.15 5.12
C ALA A 106 -8.40 7.22 4.04
N ILE A 107 -8.22 8.46 4.47
CA ILE A 107 -7.93 9.63 3.63
C ILE A 107 -6.53 10.13 4.00
N VAL A 108 -5.66 10.19 3.01
CA VAL A 108 -4.23 10.39 3.21
C VAL A 108 -3.76 11.57 2.36
N ALA A 109 -3.10 12.53 2.98
CA ALA A 109 -2.44 13.58 2.22
C ALA A 109 -1.37 12.97 1.30
N ASN A 110 -1.30 13.50 0.09
CA ASN A 110 -0.38 13.04 -0.95
C ASN A 110 1.04 13.58 -0.71
N GLN A 111 1.63 13.14 0.39
CA GLN A 111 2.97 13.50 0.83
C GLN A 111 3.80 12.23 1.08
N ALA A 112 5.03 12.23 0.54
CA ALA A 112 5.95 11.12 0.76
C ALA A 112 6.26 10.97 2.25
N GLY A 113 6.21 9.74 2.75
CA GLY A 113 6.50 9.39 4.13
C GLY A 113 5.29 9.44 5.06
N THR A 114 4.12 9.91 4.61
CA THR A 114 2.89 9.85 5.43
C THR A 114 2.57 8.39 5.74
N SER A 115 2.47 8.09 7.04
CA SER A 115 2.17 6.75 7.54
C SER A 115 1.19 6.80 8.70
N PHE A 116 0.43 5.71 8.84
CA PHE A 116 -0.53 5.56 9.94
C PHE A 116 -0.84 4.08 10.16
N THR A 117 -1.42 3.81 11.33
CA THR A 117 -1.96 2.52 11.71
C THR A 117 -3.47 2.66 11.84
N GLY A 118 -4.22 2.02 10.96
CA GLY A 118 -5.68 1.89 11.05
C GLY A 118 -6.09 0.61 11.78
N SER A 119 -7.39 0.47 12.06
CA SER A 119 -7.93 -0.71 12.75
C SER A 119 -8.94 -1.45 11.89
N TYR A 120 -9.09 -2.75 12.16
CA TYR A 120 -10.14 -3.58 11.60
C TYR A 120 -10.69 -4.53 12.66
N ASN A 121 -11.91 -5.02 12.46
CA ASN A 121 -12.58 -5.92 13.39
C ASN A 121 -12.81 -7.29 12.73
N ALA A 122 -12.06 -8.29 13.19
CA ALA A 122 -12.27 -9.69 12.80
C ALA A 122 -12.15 -10.64 13.99
N ALA A 123 -12.82 -11.78 13.88
CA ALA A 123 -12.67 -12.93 14.77
C ALA A 123 -12.26 -14.14 13.93
N PHE A 124 -11.30 -14.92 14.39
CA PHE A 124 -10.68 -16.00 13.60
C PHE A 124 -11.06 -17.40 14.08
N GLY A 125 -12.19 -17.54 14.75
CA GLY A 125 -12.59 -18.82 15.35
C GLY A 125 -11.73 -19.26 16.53
N ALA A 126 -12.04 -20.45 17.07
CA ALA A 126 -11.35 -21.02 18.22
C ALA A 126 -10.00 -21.65 17.87
N ASP A 127 -9.83 -22.10 16.63
CA ASP A 127 -8.58 -22.63 16.10
C ASP A 127 -7.61 -21.51 15.70
N GLY A 128 -8.11 -20.31 15.44
CA GLY A 128 -7.38 -19.06 15.25
C GLY A 128 -6.90 -18.84 13.81
N LEU A 129 -6.27 -17.69 13.57
CA LEU A 129 -5.83 -17.30 12.23
C LEU A 129 -4.79 -18.26 11.62
N ASP A 130 -5.01 -18.66 10.37
CA ASP A 130 -3.97 -19.19 9.49
C ASP A 130 -3.31 -18.06 8.69
N HIS A 131 -4.09 -17.35 7.86
CA HIS A 131 -3.60 -16.20 7.13
C HIS A 131 -4.69 -15.18 6.76
N LEU A 132 -4.25 -13.93 6.61
CA LEU A 132 -5.03 -12.86 6.01
C LEU A 132 -4.68 -12.76 4.53
N SER A 133 -5.65 -12.35 3.73
CA SER A 133 -5.47 -12.07 2.30
C SER A 133 -5.93 -10.65 1.99
N LEU A 134 -5.23 -10.04 1.04
CA LEU A 134 -5.46 -8.69 0.56
C LEU A 134 -5.49 -8.72 -0.97
N ALA A 135 -6.44 -8.02 -1.58
CA ALA A 135 -6.57 -7.97 -3.03
C ALA A 135 -6.98 -6.58 -3.50
N LEU A 136 -6.16 -5.94 -4.34
CA LEU A 136 -6.56 -4.71 -5.02
C LEU A 136 -7.77 -4.99 -5.93
N LEU A 137 -8.89 -4.29 -5.72
CA LEU A 137 -10.07 -4.44 -6.56
C LEU A 137 -9.86 -3.80 -7.94
N ALA A 138 -10.72 -4.11 -8.90
CA ALA A 138 -10.52 -3.71 -10.31
C ALA A 138 -10.89 -2.25 -10.63
N SER A 139 -11.36 -1.47 -9.66
CA SER A 139 -11.87 -0.11 -9.89
C SER A 139 -11.49 0.85 -8.77
N GLY A 140 -11.35 2.13 -9.14
CA GLY A 140 -11.12 3.23 -8.22
C GLY A 140 -11.35 4.57 -8.91
N THR A 141 -10.75 5.63 -8.38
CA THR A 141 -10.78 6.96 -8.99
C THR A 141 -9.39 7.58 -9.05
N TYR A 142 -9.12 8.33 -10.11
CA TYR A 142 -7.92 9.14 -10.27
C TYR A 142 -8.32 10.57 -10.64
N SER A 143 -7.89 11.56 -9.87
CA SER A 143 -8.26 12.97 -10.07
C SER A 143 -9.78 13.19 -10.25
N GLY A 144 -10.57 12.49 -9.43
CA GLY A 144 -12.04 12.52 -9.47
C GLY A 144 -12.71 11.79 -10.65
N SER A 145 -11.94 11.18 -11.55
CA SER A 145 -12.47 10.39 -12.68
C SER A 145 -12.38 8.89 -12.40
N ALA A 146 -13.36 8.12 -12.85
CA ALA A 146 -13.37 6.67 -12.68
C ALA A 146 -12.22 6.02 -13.47
N VAL A 147 -11.50 5.10 -12.81
CA VAL A 147 -10.43 4.30 -13.41
C VAL A 147 -10.64 2.81 -13.18
N THR A 148 -10.07 2.00 -14.06
CA THR A 148 -9.92 0.56 -13.86
C THR A 148 -8.48 0.22 -13.52
N PHE A 149 -8.30 -0.75 -12.64
CA PHE A 149 -7.02 -1.33 -12.29
C PHE A 149 -6.90 -2.68 -13.02
N ALA A 150 -6.32 -2.64 -14.23
CA ALA A 150 -6.12 -3.84 -15.03
C ALA A 150 -4.86 -4.58 -14.56
N GLN A 151 -5.05 -5.78 -14.01
CA GLN A 151 -4.01 -6.51 -13.29
C GLN A 151 -3.54 -7.75 -14.05
N ALA A 152 -2.23 -8.03 -13.99
CA ALA A 152 -1.63 -9.25 -14.51
C ALA A 152 -0.47 -9.72 -13.62
N THR A 153 -0.53 -10.95 -13.15
CA THR A 153 0.48 -11.52 -12.25
C THR A 153 1.40 -12.49 -12.98
N SER A 154 2.71 -12.33 -12.80
CA SER A 154 3.73 -13.23 -13.32
C SER A 154 4.86 -13.37 -12.31
N ALA A 155 5.24 -14.61 -11.99
CA ALA A 155 6.33 -14.93 -11.05
C ALA A 155 6.22 -14.20 -9.68
N GLY A 156 5.00 -14.03 -9.15
CA GLY A 156 4.75 -13.38 -7.85
C GLY A 156 4.72 -11.85 -7.89
N VAL A 157 4.93 -11.24 -9.05
CA VAL A 157 4.78 -9.79 -9.25
C VAL A 157 3.48 -9.51 -9.99
N THR A 158 2.63 -8.65 -9.43
CA THR A 158 1.43 -8.16 -10.10
C THR A 158 1.73 -6.82 -10.74
N THR A 159 1.49 -6.71 -12.04
CA THR A 159 1.48 -5.43 -12.77
C THR A 159 0.07 -4.86 -12.72
N VAL A 160 -0.05 -3.56 -12.43
CA VAL A 160 -1.31 -2.83 -12.39
C VAL A 160 -1.24 -1.67 -13.38
N GLN A 161 -2.06 -1.73 -14.42
CA GLN A 161 -2.26 -0.59 -15.32
C GLN A 161 -3.49 0.19 -14.83
N VAL A 162 -3.26 1.44 -14.42
CA VAL A 162 -4.35 2.36 -14.09
C VAL A 162 -4.85 2.96 -15.39
N GLN A 163 -6.09 2.65 -15.76
CA GLN A 163 -6.67 3.02 -17.04
C GLN A 163 -7.90 3.91 -16.83
N ASP A 164 -8.07 4.90 -17.70
CA ASP A 164 -9.35 5.62 -17.77
C ASP A 164 -10.48 4.63 -18.05
N ALA A 165 -11.52 4.60 -17.20
CA ALA A 165 -12.54 3.56 -17.24
C ALA A 165 -13.39 3.56 -18.52
N THR A 166 -13.38 4.65 -19.30
CA THR A 166 -14.16 4.78 -20.53
C THR A 166 -13.31 4.45 -21.76
N THR A 167 -12.14 5.06 -21.87
CA THR A 167 -11.26 5.00 -23.02
C THR A 167 -10.26 3.84 -22.96
N HIS A 168 -10.05 3.26 -21.77
CA HIS A 168 -9.03 2.25 -21.48
C HIS A 168 -7.60 2.73 -21.78
N ALA A 169 -7.38 4.04 -21.88
CA ALA A 169 -6.05 4.61 -22.02
C ALA A 169 -5.29 4.41 -20.70
N VAL A 170 -4.09 3.84 -20.77
CA VAL A 170 -3.20 3.69 -19.62
C VAL A 170 -2.72 5.06 -19.20
N ILE A 171 -3.01 5.45 -17.95
CA ILE A 171 -2.58 6.70 -17.34
C ILE A 171 -1.18 6.50 -16.75
N PHE A 172 -1.01 5.46 -15.94
CA PHE A 172 0.27 5.03 -15.40
C PHE A 172 0.25 3.52 -15.08
N THR A 173 1.41 2.97 -14.77
CA THR A 173 1.57 1.58 -14.35
C THR A 173 2.36 1.54 -13.05
N PHE A 174 1.95 0.68 -12.13
CA PHE A 174 2.75 0.30 -10.98
C PHE A 174 2.74 -1.22 -10.84
N TYR A 175 3.53 -1.71 -9.90
CA TYR A 175 3.69 -3.11 -9.61
C TYR A 175 3.53 -3.32 -8.13
N TYR A 176 3.16 -4.53 -7.71
CA TYR A 176 3.24 -4.91 -6.32
C TYR A 176 3.61 -6.38 -6.15
N THR A 177 4.11 -6.70 -4.96
CA THR A 177 4.33 -8.06 -4.45
C THR A 177 3.66 -8.20 -3.10
N GLU A 178 3.13 -9.39 -2.83
CA GLU A 178 2.56 -9.75 -1.53
C GLU A 178 3.50 -10.71 -0.80
N THR A 179 3.71 -10.47 0.48
CA THR A 179 4.55 -11.31 1.35
C THR A 179 3.73 -11.75 2.56
N ALA A 180 3.54 -13.05 2.72
CA ALA A 180 2.92 -13.61 3.92
C ALA A 180 3.81 -13.40 5.14
N GLN A 181 3.20 -13.07 6.26
CA GLN A 181 3.89 -12.80 7.52
C GLN A 181 3.81 -13.98 8.49
N ALA A 182 4.73 -14.01 9.45
CA ALA A 182 4.84 -15.11 10.42
C ALA A 182 3.69 -15.15 11.44
N ASP A 183 3.00 -14.02 11.64
CA ASP A 183 1.82 -13.90 12.50
C ASP A 183 0.51 -14.24 11.76
N GLY A 184 0.56 -14.55 10.47
CA GLY A 184 -0.60 -14.74 9.60
C GLY A 184 -1.02 -13.48 8.84
N GLY A 185 -0.35 -12.34 9.06
CA GLY A 185 -0.58 -11.12 8.29
C GLY A 185 -0.09 -11.18 6.83
N VAL A 186 -0.33 -10.10 6.09
CA VAL A 186 0.12 -9.97 4.69
C VAL A 186 0.60 -8.55 4.39
N LEU A 187 1.81 -8.43 3.85
CA LEU A 187 2.40 -7.18 3.39
C LEU A 187 2.29 -7.06 1.87
N MET A 188 1.59 -6.03 1.40
CA MET A 188 1.66 -5.55 0.02
C MET A 188 2.72 -4.45 -0.09
N HIS A 189 3.72 -4.67 -0.95
CA HIS A 189 4.72 -3.67 -1.30
C HIS A 189 4.56 -3.26 -2.76
N ALA A 190 4.13 -2.02 -2.99
CA ALA A 190 3.93 -1.45 -4.31
C ALA A 190 5.11 -0.56 -4.72
N TYR A 191 5.45 -0.56 -6.00
CA TYR A 191 6.58 0.16 -6.58
C TYR A 191 6.35 0.48 -8.06
N SER A 192 7.06 1.47 -8.61
CA SER A 192 6.85 1.96 -9.97
C SER A 192 7.81 1.37 -11.01
N ASP A 193 8.96 0.81 -10.59
CA ASP A 193 9.92 0.13 -11.47
C ASP A 193 10.21 -1.29 -10.98
N SER A 194 9.72 -2.28 -11.74
CA SER A 194 9.95 -3.70 -11.44
C SER A 194 11.41 -4.17 -11.47
N SER A 195 12.30 -3.40 -12.11
CA SER A 195 13.73 -3.67 -12.10
C SER A 195 14.45 -3.08 -10.87
N ASN A 196 13.84 -2.11 -10.21
CA ASN A 196 14.34 -1.49 -8.99
C ASN A 196 13.22 -1.25 -7.95
N PRO A 197 12.60 -2.29 -7.36
CA PRO A 197 11.50 -2.12 -6.43
C PRO A 197 11.83 -1.25 -5.21
N ALA A 198 13.02 -1.43 -4.63
CA ALA A 198 13.45 -0.70 -3.44
C ALA A 198 13.69 0.79 -3.71
N GLY A 199 14.24 1.14 -4.89
CA GLY A 199 14.48 2.53 -5.28
C GLY A 199 13.25 3.24 -5.88
N SER A 200 12.17 2.51 -6.14
CA SER A 200 10.96 3.03 -6.79
C SER A 200 9.67 2.76 -6.01
N ALA A 201 9.80 2.53 -4.69
CA ALA A 201 8.68 2.22 -3.80
C ALA A 201 7.59 3.29 -3.90
N PHE A 202 6.35 2.83 -4.03
CA PHE A 202 5.17 3.66 -4.22
C PHE A 202 4.38 3.77 -2.90
N PHE A 203 3.87 2.64 -2.41
CA PHE A 203 3.26 2.54 -1.08
C PHE A 203 3.47 1.15 -0.49
N THR A 204 3.32 1.04 0.83
CA THR A 204 3.20 -0.23 1.53
C THR A 204 1.86 -0.29 2.26
N LEU A 205 1.22 -1.45 2.22
CA LEU A 205 0.03 -1.76 2.99
C LEU A 205 0.24 -3.09 3.69
N ASP A 206 0.29 -3.06 5.02
CA ASP A 206 0.49 -4.23 5.87
C ASP A 206 -0.79 -4.53 6.63
N LEU A 207 -1.35 -5.72 6.46
CA LEU A 207 -2.52 -6.18 7.21
C LEU A 207 -2.06 -7.13 8.32
N ASN A 208 -2.05 -6.64 9.56
CA ASN A 208 -1.46 -7.29 10.72
C ASN A 208 -2.47 -8.21 11.43
N ALA A 209 -2.05 -9.35 11.97
CA ALA A 209 -2.95 -10.28 12.66
C ALA A 209 -3.58 -9.76 13.97
N ASN A 210 -3.13 -8.60 14.46
CA ASN A 210 -3.55 -8.00 15.73
C ASN A 210 -4.81 -7.10 15.61
N GLY A 211 -5.48 -7.07 14.45
CA GLY A 211 -6.63 -6.19 14.24
C GLY A 211 -6.26 -4.78 13.73
N THR A 212 -5.05 -4.59 13.23
CA THR A 212 -4.59 -3.31 12.68
C THR A 212 -4.07 -3.47 11.26
N TYR A 213 -3.99 -2.37 10.53
CA TYR A 213 -3.25 -2.31 9.27
C TYR A 213 -2.37 -1.08 9.26
N ASP A 214 -1.17 -1.20 8.69
CA ASP A 214 -0.25 -0.10 8.51
C ASP A 214 -0.20 0.31 7.05
N TYR A 215 -0.32 1.61 6.80
CA TYR A 215 -0.14 2.17 5.46
C TYR A 215 1.00 3.16 5.48
N THR A 216 1.81 3.18 4.43
CA THR A 216 2.80 4.23 4.18
C THR A 216 2.78 4.62 2.71
N LEU A 217 2.62 5.91 2.43
CA LEU A 217 2.83 6.47 1.11
C LEU A 217 4.32 6.77 0.92
N ASN A 218 5.07 5.85 0.33
CA ASN A 218 6.53 5.96 0.20
C ASN A 218 6.91 7.05 -0.82
N SER A 219 6.13 7.18 -1.90
CA SER A 219 6.33 8.21 -2.92
C SER A 219 4.98 8.60 -3.54
N PRO A 220 4.65 9.89 -3.70
CA PRO A 220 3.50 10.33 -4.47
C PRO A 220 3.75 10.30 -5.99
N SER A 221 4.91 9.80 -6.43
CA SER A 221 5.32 9.81 -7.84
C SER A 221 5.61 8.41 -8.35
N VAL A 222 5.22 8.17 -9.60
CA VAL A 222 5.48 6.94 -10.34
C VAL A 222 6.29 7.24 -11.59
N ILE A 223 7.10 6.28 -12.02
CA ILE A 223 7.81 6.35 -13.30
C ILE A 223 6.85 5.86 -14.38
N THR A 224 6.41 6.76 -15.25
CA THR A 224 5.74 6.40 -16.51
C THR A 224 6.76 6.32 -17.63
N THR A 225 6.37 5.76 -18.78
CA THR A 225 7.24 5.75 -19.96
C THR A 225 6.66 6.70 -21.00
N THR A 226 7.50 7.61 -21.49
CA THR A 226 7.13 8.50 -22.57
C THR A 226 7.98 8.19 -23.78
N THR A 227 7.47 8.40 -24.99
CA THR A 227 8.23 8.20 -26.23
C THR A 227 8.05 9.38 -27.16
N VAL A 228 9.15 10.07 -27.46
CA VAL A 228 9.17 11.15 -28.45
C VAL A 228 9.59 10.62 -29.81
N THR A 229 8.77 10.91 -30.83
CA THR A 229 8.97 10.42 -32.21
C THR A 229 9.02 11.58 -33.18
N GLY A 230 10.11 11.65 -33.94
CA GLY A 230 10.29 12.58 -35.05
C GLY A 230 9.98 14.04 -34.69
N ASP A 231 9.24 14.71 -35.57
CA ASP A 231 8.74 16.09 -35.40
C ASP A 231 7.44 16.19 -34.61
N SER A 232 6.66 15.12 -34.52
CA SER A 232 5.33 15.13 -33.89
C SER A 232 5.32 15.45 -32.40
N ALA A 233 6.44 15.24 -31.72
CA ALA A 233 6.57 15.42 -30.29
C ALA A 233 7.14 16.79 -29.87
N PHE A 234 7.56 17.65 -30.81
CA PHE A 234 8.24 18.91 -30.44
C PHE A 234 7.43 20.12 -30.90
N SER A 235 7.25 21.10 -30.00
CA SER A 235 6.45 22.31 -30.24
C SER A 235 6.97 23.22 -31.36
N SER A 236 8.24 23.04 -31.76
CA SER A 236 8.93 23.81 -32.82
C SER A 236 9.53 22.90 -33.89
N SER A 237 8.68 22.16 -34.61
CA SER A 237 9.15 21.13 -35.53
C SER A 237 9.24 21.54 -37.02
N GLY A 238 10.08 20.84 -37.79
CA GLY A 238 10.22 21.04 -39.25
C GLY A 238 11.36 21.96 -39.72
N GLY A 239 12.11 22.60 -38.80
CA GLY A 239 13.25 23.47 -39.10
C GLY A 239 14.44 23.26 -38.16
N SER A 240 15.59 23.87 -38.47
CA SER A 240 16.77 23.85 -37.60
C SER A 240 16.51 24.72 -36.36
N GLN A 241 16.65 24.13 -35.17
CA GLN A 241 16.42 24.74 -33.86
C GLN A 241 17.69 24.69 -33.02
N ASN A 242 17.86 25.63 -32.08
CA ASN A 242 18.99 25.56 -31.14
C ASN A 242 18.82 24.44 -30.11
N SER A 243 17.57 24.07 -29.81
CA SER A 243 17.21 22.96 -28.94
C SER A 243 15.82 22.44 -29.31
N LEU A 244 15.55 21.18 -28.96
CA LEU A 244 14.21 20.59 -28.99
C LEU A 244 13.87 20.15 -27.57
N THR A 245 12.69 20.54 -27.07
CA THR A 245 12.21 20.17 -25.74
C THR A 245 10.94 19.36 -25.88
N SER A 246 10.91 18.17 -25.28
CA SER A 246 9.75 17.27 -25.27
C SER A 246 8.53 17.94 -24.62
N PRO A 247 7.30 17.43 -24.86
CA PRO A 247 6.08 18.06 -24.35
C PRO A 247 5.98 18.09 -22.82
N ASP A 248 6.53 17.08 -22.16
CA ASP A 248 6.67 16.97 -20.70
C ASP A 248 7.77 17.90 -20.12
N GLY A 249 8.59 18.50 -20.99
CA GLY A 249 9.72 19.34 -20.58
C GLY A 249 10.95 18.57 -20.08
N GLN A 250 10.91 17.23 -20.01
CA GLN A 250 11.94 16.44 -19.34
C GLN A 250 13.14 16.11 -20.22
N LEU A 251 12.97 16.00 -21.53
CA LEU A 251 14.05 15.75 -22.48
C LEU A 251 14.34 17.03 -23.28
N VAL A 252 15.59 17.51 -23.17
CA VAL A 252 16.14 18.59 -23.97
C VAL A 252 17.23 18.02 -24.88
N ILE A 253 17.00 18.15 -26.19
CA ILE A 253 17.92 17.71 -27.23
C ILE A 253 18.66 18.90 -27.80
N THR A 254 19.97 18.83 -27.81
CA THR A 254 20.84 19.81 -28.48
C THR A 254 21.87 19.10 -29.33
N GLY A 255 22.66 19.85 -30.10
CA GLY A 255 23.66 19.29 -30.99
C GLY A 255 24.92 20.14 -31.01
N ASP A 256 26.04 19.52 -31.33
CA ASP A 256 27.28 20.20 -31.65
C ASP A 256 27.95 19.61 -32.89
N LEU A 257 28.85 20.39 -33.48
CA LEU A 257 29.78 19.95 -34.51
C LEU A 257 31.19 20.23 -34.01
N ASN A 258 31.96 19.18 -33.72
CA ASN A 258 33.28 19.28 -33.09
C ASN A 258 33.28 20.13 -31.79
N GLY A 259 32.26 19.96 -30.93
CA GLY A 259 32.13 20.71 -29.69
C GLY A 259 31.67 22.17 -29.86
N VAL A 260 31.31 22.58 -31.08
CA VAL A 260 30.69 23.89 -31.34
C VAL A 260 29.19 23.72 -31.49
N ALA A 261 28.43 24.32 -30.57
CA ALA A 261 26.97 24.25 -30.55
C ALA A 261 26.36 24.53 -31.94
N THR A 262 25.54 23.60 -32.41
CA THR A 262 24.96 23.55 -33.74
C THR A 262 23.48 23.21 -33.64
N GLN A 263 22.70 23.64 -34.61
CA GLN A 263 21.26 23.42 -34.58
C GLN A 263 20.89 21.94 -34.76
N VAL A 264 19.86 21.50 -34.05
CA VAL A 264 19.20 20.21 -34.20
C VAL A 264 17.97 20.34 -35.08
N LYS A 265 17.59 19.25 -35.77
CA LYS A 265 16.42 19.22 -36.64
C LYS A 265 15.61 17.96 -36.38
N ALA A 266 14.35 18.17 -35.98
CA ALA A 266 13.33 17.11 -35.93
C ALA A 266 12.49 17.09 -37.20
N SER A 267 12.13 15.89 -37.64
CA SER A 267 11.34 15.63 -38.84
C SER A 267 10.55 14.33 -38.69
N ASN A 268 9.62 14.06 -39.61
CA ASN A 268 8.88 12.80 -39.66
C ASN A 268 9.77 11.55 -39.88
N VAL A 269 11.06 11.72 -40.13
CA VAL A 269 12.02 10.62 -40.28
C VAL A 269 12.94 10.43 -39.07
N GLY A 270 12.95 11.37 -38.12
CA GLY A 270 13.81 11.36 -36.93
C GLY A 270 14.44 12.72 -36.62
N ILE A 271 15.44 12.67 -35.74
CA ILE A 271 16.20 13.78 -35.19
C ILE A 271 17.67 13.62 -35.59
N ALA A 272 18.28 14.72 -36.00
CA ALA A 272 19.70 14.79 -36.33
C ALA A 272 20.26 16.18 -36.00
N VAL A 273 21.58 16.29 -36.00
CA VAL A 273 22.31 17.55 -35.87
C VAL A 273 22.59 18.12 -37.27
N GLY A 274 22.80 19.43 -37.37
CA GLY A 274 23.29 20.07 -38.59
C GLY A 274 22.23 20.37 -39.66
N SER A 275 22.73 20.75 -40.85
CA SER A 275 21.92 21.38 -41.91
C SER A 275 21.72 20.52 -43.19
N SER A 276 22.41 19.38 -43.31
CA SER A 276 22.59 18.69 -44.61
C SER A 276 21.47 17.73 -45.01
N GLY A 277 20.77 17.07 -44.07
CA GLY A 277 20.03 15.87 -44.52
C GLY A 277 19.14 15.09 -43.56
N GLN A 278 18.81 15.60 -42.36
CA GLN A 278 18.00 14.86 -41.37
C GLN A 278 18.64 13.53 -40.91
N GLN A 279 19.97 13.44 -40.98
CA GLN A 279 20.78 12.30 -40.51
C GLN A 279 22.05 12.87 -39.88
N MET A 280 22.63 12.14 -38.93
CA MET A 280 23.92 12.46 -38.32
C MET A 280 25.03 12.41 -39.37
N ASP A 281 25.78 13.50 -39.46
CA ASP A 281 26.99 13.65 -40.25
C ASP A 281 28.25 13.49 -39.38
N PRO A 282 29.42 13.15 -39.96
CA PRO A 282 30.64 12.97 -39.18
C PRO A 282 31.05 14.21 -38.37
N HIS A 283 31.53 13.95 -37.15
CA HIS A 283 31.88 14.92 -36.10
C HIS A 283 30.71 15.66 -35.46
N GLU A 284 29.48 15.23 -35.73
CA GLU A 284 28.32 15.72 -35.00
C GLU A 284 28.12 14.94 -33.70
N THR A 285 27.73 15.66 -32.65
CA THR A 285 27.31 15.08 -31.37
C THR A 285 25.87 15.46 -31.10
N LEU A 286 25.01 14.47 -30.84
CA LEU A 286 23.66 14.70 -30.34
C LEU A 286 23.67 14.56 -28.82
N HIS A 287 23.17 15.58 -28.12
CA HIS A 287 23.07 15.57 -26.66
C HIS A 287 21.61 15.32 -26.27
N LEU A 288 21.36 14.30 -25.45
CA LEU A 288 20.07 14.00 -24.85
C LEU A 288 20.19 14.31 -23.36
N ASN A 289 19.65 15.45 -22.92
CA ASN A 289 19.69 15.89 -21.54
C ASN A 289 18.32 15.67 -20.91
N PHE A 290 18.28 14.97 -19.80
CA PHE A 290 17.08 14.70 -19.01
C PHE A 290 17.08 15.60 -17.77
N THR A 291 15.92 16.13 -17.39
CA THR A 291 15.81 16.91 -16.15
C THR A 291 15.87 16.04 -14.88
N GLN A 292 15.79 14.73 -15.04
CA GLN A 292 15.80 13.73 -13.98
C GLN A 292 16.64 12.53 -14.41
N ASP A 293 17.33 11.91 -13.44
CA ASP A 293 18.10 10.69 -13.65
C ASP A 293 17.22 9.56 -14.22
N GLN A 294 17.76 8.85 -15.18
CA GLN A 294 17.13 7.76 -15.91
C GLN A 294 17.79 6.44 -15.53
N THR A 295 16.98 5.41 -15.29
CA THR A 295 17.47 4.02 -15.11
C THR A 295 17.44 3.26 -16.44
N ALA A 296 16.61 3.69 -17.39
CA ALA A 296 16.56 3.14 -18.74
C ALA A 296 16.12 4.17 -19.78
N VAL A 297 16.90 4.29 -20.86
CA VAL A 297 16.56 5.07 -22.06
C VAL A 297 16.71 4.14 -23.26
N SER A 298 15.79 4.21 -24.21
CA SER A 298 15.95 3.55 -25.50
C SER A 298 15.65 4.47 -26.65
N PHE A 299 16.27 4.24 -27.80
CA PHE A 299 15.98 4.96 -29.03
C PHE A 299 16.35 4.11 -30.23
N VAL A 300 15.79 4.48 -31.38
CA VAL A 300 15.95 3.78 -32.63
C VAL A 300 16.88 4.59 -33.54
N LEU A 301 17.92 3.93 -34.05
CA LEU A 301 18.72 4.41 -35.17
C LEU A 301 18.09 3.89 -36.46
N ASN A 302 17.56 4.80 -37.27
CA ASN A 302 16.85 4.48 -38.50
C ASN A 302 17.44 5.22 -39.71
N LYS A 303 16.80 5.04 -40.88
CA LYS A 303 17.14 5.74 -42.14
C LYS A 303 18.59 5.58 -42.56
N TRP A 304 19.12 4.37 -42.38
CA TRP A 304 20.50 4.04 -42.69
C TRP A 304 20.91 4.35 -44.14
N GLY A 305 21.79 5.34 -44.32
CA GLY A 305 22.43 5.71 -45.59
C GLY A 305 23.71 4.93 -45.88
N GLY A 306 24.48 5.34 -46.89
CA GLY A 306 25.74 4.68 -47.28
C GLY A 306 25.58 3.43 -48.16
N SER A 307 26.71 2.88 -48.62
CA SER A 307 26.76 1.65 -49.42
C SER A 307 26.56 0.39 -48.55
N ASN A 308 26.26 -0.75 -49.18
CA ASN A 308 26.21 -2.02 -48.44
C ASN A 308 27.60 -2.35 -47.87
N GLY A 309 27.65 -2.70 -46.59
CA GLY A 309 28.90 -2.96 -45.87
C GLY A 309 29.59 -1.71 -45.32
N SER A 310 29.03 -0.50 -45.52
CA SER A 310 29.46 0.70 -44.81
C SER A 310 29.27 0.53 -43.30
N VAL A 311 30.13 1.12 -42.49
CA VAL A 311 30.07 1.03 -41.02
C VAL A 311 29.86 2.43 -40.45
N ALA A 312 29.03 2.54 -39.41
CA ALA A 312 28.96 3.70 -38.54
C ALA A 312 29.77 3.43 -37.27
N ASP A 313 30.64 4.36 -36.91
CA ASP A 313 31.41 4.33 -35.66
C ASP A 313 30.77 5.35 -34.71
N ILE A 314 30.12 4.85 -33.66
CA ILE A 314 29.26 5.65 -32.79
C ILE A 314 29.77 5.51 -31.36
N GLN A 315 30.06 6.65 -30.74
CA GLN A 315 30.46 6.72 -29.34
C GLN A 315 29.28 7.21 -28.52
N PHE A 316 28.94 6.48 -27.46
CA PHE A 316 27.94 6.89 -26.47
C PHE A 316 28.67 7.23 -25.18
N HIS A 317 28.60 8.49 -24.78
CA HIS A 317 29.05 8.95 -23.47
C HIS A 317 27.81 9.08 -22.59
N VAL A 318 27.70 8.23 -21.57
CA VAL A 318 26.59 8.27 -20.60
C VAL A 318 27.13 8.84 -19.31
N LEU A 319 26.54 9.95 -18.86
CA LEU A 319 26.99 10.71 -17.70
C LEU A 319 25.90 10.75 -16.63
N ASP A 320 26.32 10.58 -15.37
CA ASP A 320 25.49 10.91 -14.21
C ASP A 320 25.68 12.37 -13.77
N ASN A 321 24.73 12.88 -12.98
CA ASN A 321 24.77 14.19 -12.33
C ASN A 321 26.00 14.40 -11.40
N GLY A 322 26.77 13.33 -11.12
CA GLY A 322 27.97 13.32 -10.28
C GLY A 322 29.29 13.30 -11.05
N GLY A 323 29.27 13.23 -12.38
CA GLY A 323 30.44 13.24 -13.27
C GLY A 323 31.07 11.87 -13.57
N SER A 324 30.42 10.74 -13.26
CA SER A 324 30.87 9.43 -13.77
C SER A 324 30.50 9.32 -15.25
N VAL A 325 31.50 9.14 -16.10
CA VAL A 325 31.30 8.93 -17.54
C VAL A 325 31.52 7.45 -17.85
N LYS A 326 30.55 6.81 -18.48
CA LYS A 326 30.76 5.50 -19.13
C LYS A 326 30.64 5.63 -20.63
N ASP A 327 31.74 5.30 -21.30
CA ASP A 327 31.87 5.37 -22.75
C ASP A 327 31.61 3.99 -23.40
N PHE A 328 30.88 3.99 -24.51
CA PHE A 328 30.65 2.81 -25.33
C PHE A 328 30.97 3.11 -26.79
N ASP A 329 31.89 2.36 -27.36
CA ASP A 329 32.25 2.43 -28.78
C ASP A 329 31.53 1.31 -29.55
N LEU A 330 30.64 1.68 -30.48
CA LEU A 330 29.91 0.74 -31.33
C LEU A 330 30.24 0.92 -32.81
N GLN A 331 30.73 -0.16 -33.42
CA GLN A 331 30.90 -0.25 -34.87
C GLN A 331 29.72 -1.01 -35.49
N ILE A 332 28.77 -0.26 -36.06
CA ILE A 332 27.55 -0.82 -36.63
C ILE A 332 27.67 -0.86 -38.15
N THR A 333 27.80 -2.07 -38.71
CA THR A 333 27.69 -2.26 -40.17
C THR A 333 26.26 -1.95 -40.60
N LYS A 334 26.11 -1.19 -41.69
CA LYS A 334 24.83 -0.75 -42.26
C LYS A 334 23.81 -1.90 -42.24
N PRO A 335 22.78 -1.82 -41.39
CA PRO A 335 21.79 -2.86 -41.25
C PRO A 335 20.74 -2.77 -42.36
N SER A 336 20.01 -3.87 -42.57
CA SER A 336 18.85 -3.92 -43.48
C SER A 336 17.55 -3.38 -42.85
N THR A 337 17.55 -3.20 -41.53
CA THR A 337 16.43 -2.74 -40.70
C THR A 337 16.95 -1.74 -39.68
N ASP A 338 16.04 -1.11 -38.95
CA ASP A 338 16.40 -0.20 -37.86
C ASP A 338 17.12 -0.96 -36.72
N ILE A 339 17.92 -0.23 -35.95
CA ILE A 339 18.64 -0.73 -34.77
C ILE A 339 18.07 -0.03 -33.54
N THR A 340 17.81 -0.80 -32.49
CA THR A 340 17.45 -0.22 -31.19
C THR A 340 18.70 -0.14 -30.31
N ILE A 341 18.94 1.00 -29.69
CA ILE A 341 19.90 1.16 -28.61
C ILE A 341 19.10 1.26 -27.32
N LYS A 342 19.47 0.48 -26.31
CA LYS A 342 18.92 0.53 -24.95
C LYS A 342 20.07 0.77 -23.99
N ILE A 343 19.98 1.81 -23.16
CA ILE A 343 20.91 2.05 -22.06
C ILE A 343 20.18 1.65 -20.79
N VAL A 344 20.81 0.87 -19.92
CA VAL A 344 20.16 0.27 -18.73
C VAL A 344 21.10 0.31 -17.54
N GLU A 345 20.62 0.86 -16.44
CA GLU A 345 21.26 0.74 -15.14
C GLU A 345 21.21 -0.71 -14.63
N THR A 346 22.32 -1.20 -14.12
CA THR A 346 22.37 -2.52 -13.49
C THR A 346 23.39 -2.58 -12.36
N SER A 347 23.04 -3.30 -11.30
CA SER A 347 23.95 -3.70 -10.23
C SER A 347 24.71 -5.00 -10.53
N ASP A 348 24.38 -5.69 -11.64
CA ASP A 348 25.07 -6.91 -12.04
C ASP A 348 26.45 -6.60 -12.65
N ASN A 349 27.49 -6.81 -11.84
CA ASN A 349 28.87 -6.58 -12.23
C ASN A 349 29.34 -7.43 -13.43
N THR A 350 28.67 -8.55 -13.72
CA THR A 350 29.00 -9.37 -14.90
C THR A 350 28.55 -8.70 -16.19
N LEU A 351 27.37 -8.07 -16.19
CA LEU A 351 26.85 -7.30 -17.32
C LEU A 351 27.67 -6.03 -17.56
N LEU A 352 28.17 -5.41 -16.50
CA LEU A 352 28.97 -4.18 -16.57
C LEU A 352 30.36 -4.37 -17.20
N THR A 353 30.93 -5.57 -17.06
CA THR A 353 32.33 -5.86 -17.42
C THR A 353 32.47 -6.71 -18.68
N THR A 354 31.48 -7.57 -18.98
CA THR A 354 31.50 -8.41 -20.18
C THR A 354 31.34 -7.56 -21.44
N ASN A 355 32.23 -7.76 -22.42
CA ASN A 355 32.25 -6.99 -23.68
C ASN A 355 32.19 -5.47 -23.48
N GLY A 356 32.82 -4.95 -22.42
CA GLY A 356 32.81 -3.52 -22.11
C GLY A 356 31.44 -2.98 -21.67
N GLY A 357 30.53 -3.85 -21.23
CA GLY A 357 29.18 -3.45 -20.86
C GLY A 357 28.17 -3.48 -22.00
N VAL A 358 28.48 -4.13 -23.12
CA VAL A 358 27.62 -4.16 -24.31
C VAL A 358 27.11 -5.58 -24.59
N ALA A 359 25.80 -5.71 -24.80
CA ALA A 359 25.16 -6.92 -25.30
C ALA A 359 24.40 -6.64 -26.60
N PHE A 360 24.41 -7.60 -27.54
CA PHE A 360 23.64 -7.51 -28.78
C PHE A 360 22.66 -8.68 -28.92
N ASN A 361 21.39 -8.36 -29.14
CA ASN A 361 20.34 -9.32 -29.46
C ASN A 361 20.01 -9.26 -30.95
N ALA A 362 20.46 -10.28 -31.70
CA ALA A 362 20.26 -10.36 -33.14
C ALA A 362 18.78 -10.56 -33.54
N ALA A 363 17.94 -11.16 -32.69
CA ALA A 363 16.53 -11.39 -33.01
C ALA A 363 15.73 -10.08 -33.04
N THR A 364 16.09 -9.13 -32.18
CA THR A 364 15.44 -7.82 -32.06
C THR A 364 16.28 -6.68 -32.63
N SER A 365 17.48 -6.97 -33.13
CA SER A 365 18.46 -5.98 -33.59
C SER A 365 18.72 -4.89 -32.54
N THR A 366 18.92 -5.30 -31.30
CA THR A 366 19.04 -4.41 -30.14
C THR A 366 20.43 -4.47 -29.53
N TYR A 367 21.09 -3.33 -29.37
CA TYR A 367 22.24 -3.18 -28.49
C TYR A 367 21.77 -2.72 -27.11
N THR A 368 22.20 -3.42 -26.06
CA THR A 368 22.02 -2.99 -24.67
C THR A 368 23.35 -2.55 -24.10
N LEU A 369 23.41 -1.32 -23.59
CA LEU A 369 24.57 -0.69 -22.96
C LEU A 369 24.30 -0.61 -21.46
N TYR A 370 25.13 -1.27 -20.65
CA TYR A 370 24.94 -1.38 -19.22
C TYR A 370 25.78 -0.35 -18.46
N VAL A 371 25.13 0.46 -17.63
CA VAL A 371 25.75 1.42 -16.72
C VAL A 371 25.48 1.04 -15.27
N ASN A 372 26.30 1.51 -14.33
CA ASN A 372 26.22 1.11 -12.92
C ASN A 372 25.55 2.15 -12.01
N HIS A 373 25.09 3.25 -12.60
CA HIS A 373 24.37 4.35 -11.94
C HIS A 373 23.31 4.89 -12.90
N ALA A 374 22.24 5.45 -12.35
CA ALA A 374 21.29 6.27 -13.10
C ALA A 374 21.98 7.50 -13.71
N TYR A 375 21.43 8.01 -14.80
CA TYR A 375 22.10 8.99 -15.67
C TYR A 375 21.10 9.97 -16.25
N ASP A 376 21.50 11.21 -16.49
CA ASP A 376 20.64 12.26 -17.01
C ASP A 376 21.21 12.91 -18.28
N ASP A 377 22.40 12.52 -18.71
CA ASP A 377 23.02 13.01 -19.94
C ASP A 377 23.55 11.84 -20.79
N ILE A 378 23.10 11.79 -22.05
CA ILE A 378 23.64 10.91 -23.07
C ILE A 378 24.14 11.76 -24.24
N ASN A 379 25.45 11.73 -24.46
CA ASN A 379 26.08 12.34 -25.62
C ASN A 379 26.42 11.26 -26.64
N VAL A 380 25.87 11.39 -27.84
CA VAL A 380 26.10 10.45 -28.94
C VAL A 380 26.93 11.12 -30.01
N THR A 381 28.22 10.82 -30.01
CA THR A 381 29.18 11.35 -30.97
C THR A 381 29.30 10.39 -32.14
N TYR A 382 29.15 10.92 -33.35
CA TYR A 382 29.38 10.17 -34.57
C TYR A 382 30.72 10.59 -35.17
N ASP A 383 31.79 9.85 -34.87
CA ASP A 383 33.13 10.12 -35.41
C ASP A 383 33.38 9.34 -36.72
N HIS A 384 34.00 9.98 -37.72
CA HIS A 384 35.14 9.42 -38.47
C HIS A 384 35.45 10.16 -39.81
N SER A 385 36.75 10.15 -40.15
CA SER A 385 37.44 10.88 -41.21
C SER A 385 37.74 10.15 -42.56
N VAL A 386 37.10 9.06 -43.01
CA VAL A 386 37.33 8.52 -44.40
C VAL A 386 36.15 7.77 -45.04
N SER A 387 36.15 7.67 -46.38
CA SER A 387 35.00 7.42 -47.27
C SER A 387 34.26 6.07 -47.15
N GLY A 388 32.93 6.13 -47.17
CA GLY A 388 32.00 4.99 -47.33
C GLY A 388 30.74 5.09 -46.47
N ASN A 389 30.83 5.83 -45.36
CA ASN A 389 29.95 6.00 -44.19
C ASN A 389 28.45 5.69 -44.32
N ALA A 390 27.95 4.91 -43.35
CA ALA A 390 26.52 4.75 -43.12
C ALA A 390 26.04 5.89 -42.21
N THR A 391 25.13 6.73 -42.71
CA THR A 391 24.44 7.79 -41.94
C THR A 391 23.17 7.23 -41.31
N PHE A 392 22.64 7.85 -40.26
CA PHE A 392 21.40 7.42 -39.60
C PHE A 392 20.72 8.61 -38.93
N ALA A 393 19.47 8.45 -38.52
CA ALA A 393 18.74 9.42 -37.69
C ALA A 393 18.29 8.77 -36.38
N PHE A 394 18.11 9.57 -35.34
CA PHE A 394 17.55 9.13 -34.06
C PHE A 394 16.04 9.24 -34.09
N ASN A 395 15.33 8.23 -33.61
CA ASN A 395 13.88 8.28 -33.51
C ASN A 395 13.37 7.45 -32.32
N ASN A 396 12.10 7.60 -31.99
CA ASN A 396 11.41 6.85 -30.94
C ASN A 396 12.22 6.81 -29.63
N ILE A 397 12.59 7.98 -29.12
CA ILE A 397 13.34 8.08 -27.87
C ILE A 397 12.36 7.84 -26.73
N THR A 398 12.51 6.73 -26.04
CA THR A 398 11.71 6.30 -24.90
C THR A 398 12.53 6.46 -23.61
N TYR A 399 11.97 7.11 -22.62
CA TYR A 399 12.60 7.36 -21.32
C TYR A 399 11.56 7.34 -20.19
N GLY A 400 12.05 7.29 -18.95
CA GLY A 400 11.22 7.36 -17.74
C GLY A 400 10.82 8.80 -17.44
N GLU A 401 9.52 9.04 -17.34
CA GLU A 401 8.94 10.30 -16.90
C GLU A 401 8.42 10.11 -15.47
N VAL A 402 8.99 10.82 -14.50
CA VAL A 402 8.42 10.83 -13.15
C VAL A 402 7.17 11.68 -13.16
N THR A 403 6.03 11.03 -12.95
CA THR A 403 4.71 11.65 -12.86
C THR A 403 4.27 11.67 -11.41
N THR A 404 3.99 12.84 -10.87
CA THR A 404 3.34 12.97 -9.56
C THR A 404 1.86 12.58 -9.72
N ILE A 405 1.43 11.59 -8.95
CA ILE A 405 0.04 11.19 -8.79
C ILE A 405 -0.59 12.19 -7.83
N HIS A 406 -1.71 12.83 -8.20
CA HIS A 406 -2.31 13.89 -7.38
C HIS A 406 -3.38 13.38 -6.41
N ASP A 407 -4.39 12.70 -6.94
CA ASP A 407 -5.46 12.08 -6.16
C ASP A 407 -5.72 10.67 -6.71
N LEU A 408 -5.67 9.66 -5.84
CA LEU A 408 -5.88 8.26 -6.19
C LEU A 408 -6.64 7.55 -5.07
N THR A 409 -7.78 6.96 -5.41
CA THR A 409 -8.57 6.11 -4.51
C THR A 409 -8.45 4.66 -4.94
N MET A 410 -8.03 3.81 -4.02
CA MET A 410 -7.88 2.37 -4.20
C MET A 410 -8.77 1.63 -3.21
N ASN A 411 -9.36 0.52 -3.66
CA ASN A 411 -10.19 -0.34 -2.83
C ASN A 411 -9.53 -1.71 -2.72
N PHE A 412 -9.47 -2.26 -1.52
CA PHE A 412 -8.81 -3.53 -1.21
C PHE A 412 -9.81 -4.51 -0.60
N GLY A 413 -10.07 -5.62 -1.28
CA GLY A 413 -10.81 -6.73 -0.72
C GLY A 413 -9.96 -7.43 0.33
N LEU A 414 -10.53 -7.64 1.52
CA LEU A 414 -9.86 -8.30 2.64
C LEU A 414 -10.56 -9.62 2.96
N SER A 415 -9.79 -10.65 3.29
CA SER A 415 -10.35 -11.88 3.84
C SER A 415 -9.46 -12.48 4.92
N ALA A 416 -10.08 -13.26 5.80
CA ALA A 416 -9.40 -14.03 6.82
C ALA A 416 -9.69 -15.51 6.59
N THR A 417 -8.64 -16.32 6.70
CA THR A 417 -8.70 -17.78 6.66
C THR A 417 -8.13 -18.31 7.96
N ASP A 418 -8.87 -19.19 8.63
CA ASP A 418 -8.43 -19.89 9.84
C ASP A 418 -7.74 -21.22 9.48
N ARG A 419 -7.41 -22.06 10.48
CA ARG A 419 -6.46 -23.17 10.34
C ARG A 419 -7.06 -24.45 9.79
N ASP A 420 -8.37 -24.62 9.83
CA ASP A 420 -9.05 -25.63 9.01
C ASP A 420 -9.31 -25.15 7.57
N GLY A 421 -9.28 -23.85 7.32
CA GLY A 421 -9.30 -23.27 5.98
C GLY A 421 -10.63 -22.61 5.61
N ASP A 422 -11.55 -22.47 6.56
CA ASP A 422 -12.73 -21.64 6.40
C ASP A 422 -12.31 -20.20 6.10
N THR A 423 -13.03 -19.54 5.18
CA THR A 423 -12.65 -18.19 4.72
C THR A 423 -13.80 -17.22 4.79
N SER A 424 -13.56 -16.10 5.47
CA SER A 424 -14.49 -14.97 5.60
C SER A 424 -13.97 -13.78 4.82
N THR A 425 -14.76 -13.26 3.87
CA THR A 425 -14.41 -12.07 3.09
C THR A 425 -15.19 -10.87 3.60
N LEU A 426 -14.49 -9.76 3.81
CA LEU A 426 -15.10 -8.51 4.18
C LEU A 426 -15.99 -8.00 3.03
N SER A 427 -17.23 -7.63 3.34
CA SER A 427 -18.20 -7.22 2.32
C SER A 427 -17.94 -5.82 1.77
N ASP A 428 -17.42 -4.92 2.61
CA ASP A 428 -17.05 -3.56 2.24
C ASP A 428 -15.52 -3.44 2.19
N PRO A 429 -14.90 -3.17 1.04
CA PRO A 429 -13.44 -3.15 0.95
C PRO A 429 -12.82 -2.03 1.81
N LEU A 430 -11.57 -2.22 2.20
CA LEU A 430 -10.74 -1.13 2.69
C LEU A 430 -10.51 -0.12 1.56
N THR A 431 -10.92 1.12 1.78
CA THR A 431 -10.71 2.24 0.86
C THR A 431 -9.57 3.11 1.36
N ILE A 432 -8.55 3.30 0.51
CA ILE A 432 -7.47 4.27 0.75
C ILE A 432 -7.54 5.35 -0.32
N ALA A 433 -7.86 6.57 0.08
CA ALA A 433 -7.92 7.75 -0.77
C ALA A 433 -6.73 8.67 -0.50
N THR A 434 -5.82 8.80 -1.47
CA THR A 434 -4.74 9.80 -1.43
C THR A 434 -5.21 11.10 -2.06
N THR A 435 -4.86 12.25 -1.48
CA THR A 435 -5.26 13.55 -2.02
C THR A 435 -4.25 14.67 -1.83
N SER A 436 -4.17 15.57 -2.80
CA SER A 436 -3.37 16.80 -2.71
C SER A 436 -4.13 17.97 -2.05
N ALA A 437 -5.36 17.75 -1.57
CA ALA A 437 -6.16 18.76 -0.88
C ALA A 437 -5.67 18.98 0.56
N LEU A 438 -5.80 20.21 1.06
CA LEU A 438 -5.57 20.57 2.47
C LEU A 438 -6.85 20.49 3.33
N THR A 439 -7.94 20.03 2.73
CA THR A 439 -9.21 19.76 3.43
C THR A 439 -9.58 18.32 3.18
N LEU A 440 -9.37 17.50 4.19
CA LEU A 440 -9.63 16.07 4.20
C LEU A 440 -10.91 15.87 5.01
N ASP A 441 -12.04 15.73 4.30
CA ASP A 441 -13.38 15.64 4.88
C ASP A 441 -14.01 14.33 4.44
N ALA A 442 -14.30 13.44 5.38
CA ALA A 442 -14.89 12.13 5.10
C ALA A 442 -16.26 12.21 4.39
N HIS A 443 -16.98 13.33 4.52
CA HIS A 443 -18.25 13.53 3.80
C HIS A 443 -18.06 14.00 2.36
N ASN A 444 -16.83 14.32 1.95
CA ASN A 444 -16.57 14.79 0.61
C ASN A 444 -16.79 13.64 -0.39
N ALA A 445 -17.75 13.82 -1.29
CA ALA A 445 -18.07 12.85 -2.34
C ALA A 445 -16.88 12.52 -3.26
N ALA A 446 -15.81 13.33 -3.28
CA ALA A 446 -14.57 13.02 -3.97
C ALA A 446 -13.80 11.83 -3.36
N PHE A 447 -14.06 11.51 -2.09
CA PHE A 447 -13.47 10.38 -1.36
C PHE A 447 -14.44 9.20 -1.22
N ALA A 448 -15.67 9.30 -1.73
CA ALA A 448 -16.58 8.15 -1.77
C ALA A 448 -15.90 6.98 -2.54
N PRO A 449 -15.88 5.76 -1.98
CA PRO A 449 -16.84 5.22 -1.01
C PRO A 449 -16.47 5.31 0.48
N VAL A 450 -15.42 6.05 0.88
CA VAL A 450 -14.97 6.13 2.29
C VAL A 450 -16.17 6.22 3.26
N ASP A 451 -16.41 5.16 4.03
CA ASP A 451 -17.53 5.12 4.98
C ASP A 451 -17.11 5.75 6.30
N GLY A 452 -17.63 6.93 6.59
CA GLY A 452 -17.44 7.53 7.92
C GLY A 452 -18.08 6.69 9.03
N ASN A 453 -19.18 5.97 8.79
CA ASN A 453 -20.00 5.42 9.88
C ASN A 453 -19.28 4.44 10.82
N ASP A 454 -18.28 3.70 10.31
CA ASP A 454 -17.47 2.73 11.09
C ASP A 454 -16.11 3.32 11.57
N GLY A 455 -15.85 4.59 11.25
CA GLY A 455 -14.63 5.34 11.57
C GLY A 455 -13.63 5.41 10.41
N VAL A 456 -12.95 6.55 10.27
CA VAL A 456 -11.94 6.80 9.24
C VAL A 456 -10.60 7.21 9.86
N VAL A 457 -9.50 6.82 9.20
CA VAL A 457 -8.19 7.41 9.46
C VAL A 457 -7.97 8.58 8.51
N ILE A 458 -7.70 9.77 9.05
CA ILE A 458 -7.35 10.95 8.26
C ILE A 458 -5.94 11.38 8.63
N ALA A 459 -5.02 11.27 7.67
CA ALA A 459 -3.63 11.67 7.84
C ALA A 459 -3.31 12.89 6.96
N GLY A 460 -3.03 14.02 7.60
CA GLY A 460 -2.64 15.28 6.98
C GLY A 460 -1.20 15.29 6.48
N SER A 461 -0.79 16.46 6.02
CA SER A 461 0.49 16.74 5.41
C SER A 461 1.42 17.49 6.37
N SER A 462 2.38 18.25 5.83
CA SER A 462 3.21 19.17 6.60
C SER A 462 2.72 20.62 6.54
N GLY A 463 1.58 20.86 5.89
CA GLY A 463 0.92 22.16 5.78
C GLY A 463 -0.18 22.32 6.83
N ASN A 464 -0.80 23.49 6.90
CA ASN A 464 -1.96 23.67 7.77
C ASN A 464 -3.18 22.99 7.13
N ASP A 465 -3.57 21.86 7.68
CA ASP A 465 -4.62 21.01 7.17
C ASP A 465 -5.95 21.20 7.94
N THR A 466 -7.05 20.87 7.28
CA THR A 466 -8.38 20.79 7.90
C THR A 466 -8.88 19.37 7.76
N LEU A 467 -9.09 18.70 8.89
CA LEU A 467 -9.42 17.27 8.97
C LEU A 467 -10.81 17.14 9.62
N ILE A 468 -11.73 16.44 8.96
CA ILE A 468 -13.12 16.26 9.40
C ILE A 468 -13.46 14.77 9.32
N GLY A 469 -13.56 14.12 10.48
CA GLY A 469 -13.78 12.67 10.63
C GLY A 469 -15.20 12.23 10.28
N GLY A 470 -16.20 12.89 10.85
CA GLY A 470 -17.61 12.67 10.54
C GLY A 470 -18.34 11.88 11.61
N ASP A 471 -19.20 10.95 11.20
CA ASP A 471 -19.71 9.96 12.13
C ASP A 471 -18.64 8.87 12.31
N GLY A 472 -18.72 8.02 13.34
CA GLY A 472 -17.78 6.92 13.54
C GLY A 472 -16.71 7.23 14.59
N ASN A 473 -15.81 6.28 14.88
CA ASN A 473 -14.69 6.52 15.80
C ASN A 473 -13.44 6.80 14.98
N ASP A 474 -13.12 8.07 14.78
CA ASP A 474 -12.11 8.47 13.81
C ASP A 474 -10.71 8.58 14.41
N LEU A 475 -9.68 8.47 13.56
CA LEU A 475 -8.29 8.78 13.90
C LEU A 475 -7.81 9.95 13.04
N LEU A 476 -7.64 11.12 13.65
CA LEU A 476 -7.17 12.34 12.98
C LEU A 476 -5.71 12.58 13.34
N ILE A 477 -4.86 12.61 12.32
CA ILE A 477 -3.42 12.86 12.43
C ILE A 477 -3.13 14.11 11.60
N GLY A 478 -2.88 15.24 12.27
CA GLY A 478 -2.62 16.51 11.59
C GLY A 478 -1.33 16.50 10.76
N GLY A 479 -0.27 15.94 11.36
CA GLY A 479 1.07 16.01 10.80
C GLY A 479 1.78 17.27 11.28
N ALA A 480 2.49 17.93 10.36
CA ALA A 480 3.15 19.20 10.66
C ALA A 480 2.35 20.38 10.09
N GLY A 481 2.54 21.60 10.62
CA GLY A 481 1.66 22.73 10.31
C GLY A 481 0.55 22.87 11.35
N GLN A 482 -0.06 24.06 11.48
CA GLN A 482 -1.14 24.29 12.45
C GLN A 482 -2.46 23.79 11.88
N ASP A 483 -2.94 22.67 12.39
CA ASP A 483 -4.06 21.94 11.82
C ASP A 483 -5.38 22.27 12.53
N THR A 484 -6.48 22.06 11.82
CA THR A 484 -7.83 22.14 12.37
C THR A 484 -8.49 20.77 12.27
N MET A 485 -8.74 20.14 13.42
CA MET A 485 -9.31 18.80 13.50
C MET A 485 -10.72 18.85 14.11
N THR A 486 -11.66 18.20 13.44
CA THR A 486 -13.04 18.00 13.89
C THR A 486 -13.34 16.52 13.85
N GLY A 487 -13.56 15.90 15.00
CA GLY A 487 -13.84 14.46 15.08
C GLY A 487 -15.24 14.18 14.54
N GLY A 488 -16.24 14.85 15.12
CA GLY A 488 -17.64 14.68 14.80
C GLY A 488 -18.35 13.80 15.83
N ALA A 489 -19.11 12.82 15.35
CA ALA A 489 -19.95 11.96 16.17
C ALA A 489 -19.31 10.58 16.40
N GLY A 490 -18.76 10.39 17.59
CA GLY A 490 -18.20 9.11 18.02
C GLY A 490 -17.04 9.35 18.96
N ALA A 491 -16.31 8.30 19.31
CA ALA A 491 -15.19 8.35 20.24
C ALA A 491 -13.87 8.53 19.47
N ASP A 492 -13.60 9.75 19.04
CA ASP A 492 -12.52 10.07 18.13
C ASP A 492 -11.16 10.15 18.81
N THR A 493 -10.09 9.97 18.03
CA THR A 493 -8.70 10.06 18.49
C THR A 493 -7.96 11.14 17.70
N PHE A 494 -7.53 12.18 18.40
CA PHE A 494 -6.74 13.28 17.86
C PHE A 494 -5.28 13.06 18.19
N LYS A 495 -4.49 12.64 17.21
CA LYS A 495 -3.07 12.35 17.40
C LYS A 495 -2.25 13.63 17.23
N LEU A 496 -1.48 13.96 18.25
CA LEU A 496 -0.51 15.04 18.24
C LEU A 496 0.89 14.43 18.30
N ASP A 497 1.65 14.58 17.22
CA ASP A 497 2.97 13.96 17.05
C ASP A 497 4.10 15.00 16.89
N HIS A 498 3.78 16.29 17.04
CA HIS A 498 4.74 17.39 17.01
C HIS A 498 4.55 18.36 18.20
N LEU A 499 5.65 18.93 18.72
CA LEU A 499 5.64 19.77 19.94
C LEU A 499 5.42 21.26 19.69
N ASP A 500 5.82 21.79 18.54
CA ASP A 500 5.86 23.25 18.29
C ASP A 500 4.70 23.72 17.39
N ILE A 501 3.60 23.00 17.46
CA ILE A 501 2.41 23.20 16.65
C ILE A 501 1.24 23.42 17.60
N LYS A 502 0.40 24.41 17.32
CA LYS A 502 -0.81 24.68 18.12
C LYS A 502 -2.03 24.32 17.31
N ASP A 503 -2.31 23.03 17.26
CA ASP A 503 -3.50 22.54 16.54
C ASP A 503 -4.77 23.02 17.21
N LEU A 504 -5.83 23.10 16.41
CA LEU A 504 -7.17 23.44 16.86
C LEU A 504 -8.05 22.21 16.77
N ILE A 505 -8.42 21.65 17.92
CA ILE A 505 -9.44 20.59 18.00
C ILE A 505 -10.78 21.27 18.30
N THR A 506 -11.75 21.13 17.39
CA THR A 506 -12.95 21.98 17.36
C THR A 506 -14.08 21.47 18.27
N ASP A 507 -14.17 20.16 18.50
CA ASP A 507 -15.35 19.53 19.08
C ASP A 507 -15.08 18.46 20.17
N TYR A 508 -13.85 18.39 20.70
CA TYR A 508 -13.41 17.41 21.69
C TYR A 508 -14.42 17.06 22.81
N SER A 509 -14.86 15.81 22.86
CA SER A 509 -15.91 15.29 23.74
C SER A 509 -15.45 14.05 24.52
N GLY A 510 -14.55 14.24 25.49
CA GLY A 510 -13.94 13.16 26.27
C GLY A 510 -14.87 12.44 27.30
N ALA A 511 -14.37 12.16 28.50
CA ALA A 511 -15.07 11.35 29.49
C ALA A 511 -16.42 11.96 29.93
N GLY A 512 -17.49 11.17 29.83
CA GLY A 512 -18.86 11.62 30.08
C GLY A 512 -19.55 12.28 28.88
N GLY A 513 -18.84 12.44 27.76
CA GLY A 513 -19.34 12.81 26.44
C GLY A 513 -19.33 11.59 25.49
N GLN A 514 -18.67 11.74 24.35
CA GLN A 514 -18.60 10.69 23.31
C GLN A 514 -17.43 9.71 23.53
N GLY A 515 -16.39 10.13 24.26
CA GLY A 515 -15.25 9.27 24.61
C GLY A 515 -13.96 9.60 23.89
N ASP A 516 -13.84 10.80 23.34
CA ASP A 516 -12.69 11.26 22.56
C ASP A 516 -11.38 11.17 23.34
N LYS A 517 -10.28 11.02 22.63
CA LYS A 517 -8.92 10.88 23.16
C LYS A 517 -7.96 11.81 22.44
N ILE A 518 -7.00 12.33 23.17
CA ILE A 518 -5.82 12.98 22.59
C ILE A 518 -4.68 11.98 22.68
N ASP A 519 -4.16 11.56 21.52
CA ASP A 519 -3.05 10.62 21.44
C ASP A 519 -1.71 11.34 21.41
N LEU A 520 -0.91 11.11 22.45
CA LEU A 520 0.42 11.69 22.66
C LEU A 520 1.52 10.61 22.70
N THR A 521 1.22 9.38 22.26
CA THR A 521 2.14 8.24 22.25
C THR A 521 3.42 8.52 21.46
N ALA A 522 3.37 9.40 20.45
CA ALA A 522 4.53 9.82 19.67
C ALA A 522 5.43 10.85 20.39
N LEU A 523 4.94 11.55 21.42
CA LEU A 523 5.64 12.67 22.03
C LEU A 523 6.47 12.28 23.25
N PHE A 524 6.01 11.31 24.04
CA PHE A 524 6.69 10.90 25.25
C PHE A 524 6.26 9.50 25.72
N ASP A 525 7.19 8.87 26.42
CA ASP A 525 6.93 7.68 27.22
C ASP A 525 6.94 8.05 28.71
N THR A 526 6.07 7.40 29.47
CA THR A 526 6.02 7.53 30.92
C THR A 526 6.79 6.41 31.60
N ALA A 527 7.54 6.76 32.66
CA ALA A 527 8.12 5.73 33.53
C ALA A 527 7.00 4.89 34.18
N LEU A 528 7.26 3.61 34.43
CA LEU A 528 6.32 2.74 35.17
C LEU A 528 5.91 3.40 36.51
N ASN A 529 4.62 3.74 36.67
CA ASN A 529 4.03 4.50 37.79
C ASN A 529 4.33 6.01 37.83
N GLY A 530 4.72 6.62 36.70
CA GLY A 530 4.87 8.05 36.56
C GLY A 530 3.55 8.81 36.72
N ASN A 531 3.64 10.07 37.17
CA ASN A 531 2.48 10.96 37.25
C ASN A 531 2.29 11.67 35.91
N ILE A 532 1.18 11.42 35.22
CA ILE A 532 0.87 12.05 33.92
C ILE A 532 0.88 13.59 33.98
N ASN A 533 0.60 14.18 35.15
CA ASN A 533 0.67 15.63 35.33
C ASN A 533 2.09 16.20 35.21
N ASN A 534 3.13 15.38 35.27
CA ASN A 534 4.49 15.84 34.98
C ASN A 534 4.74 16.01 33.47
N TYR A 535 3.86 15.46 32.64
CA TYR A 535 3.99 15.41 31.19
C TYR A 535 2.92 16.23 30.49
N VAL A 536 1.68 16.25 30.98
CA VAL A 536 0.56 16.89 30.27
C VAL A 536 -0.22 17.80 31.20
N HIS A 537 -0.53 19.00 30.71
CA HIS A 537 -1.39 19.96 31.40
C HIS A 537 -2.48 20.50 30.45
N TYR A 538 -3.67 20.68 31.00
CA TYR A 538 -4.75 21.43 30.37
C TYR A 538 -5.03 22.73 31.15
N ASN A 539 -5.02 23.87 30.44
CA ASN A 539 -5.36 25.16 31.00
C ASN A 539 -6.80 25.54 30.66
N SER A 540 -7.71 25.47 31.63
CA SER A 540 -9.13 25.77 31.44
C SER A 540 -9.45 27.24 31.12
N THR A 541 -8.48 28.17 31.19
CA THR A 541 -8.67 29.58 30.80
C THR A 541 -8.28 29.83 29.34
N THR A 542 -7.20 29.18 28.86
CA THR A 542 -6.73 29.31 27.47
C THR A 542 -7.18 28.17 26.58
N HIS A 543 -7.75 27.12 27.18
CA HIS A 543 -8.09 25.82 26.59
C HIS A 543 -6.91 25.10 25.93
N ALA A 544 -5.69 25.48 26.31
CA ALA A 544 -4.48 24.89 25.74
C ALA A 544 -4.14 23.56 26.44
N VAL A 545 -3.82 22.56 25.65
CA VAL A 545 -3.12 21.34 26.07
C VAL A 545 -1.63 21.58 25.85
N SER A 546 -0.83 21.29 26.87
CA SER A 546 0.62 21.48 26.83
C SER A 546 1.36 20.26 27.33
N VAL A 547 2.54 20.01 26.77
CA VAL A 547 3.34 18.80 26.98
C VAL A 547 4.76 19.15 27.44
N ASP A 548 5.28 18.42 28.44
CA ASP A 548 6.70 18.34 28.83
C ASP A 548 7.20 16.91 28.56
N THR A 549 7.89 16.70 27.43
CA THR A 549 8.39 15.38 27.03
C THR A 549 9.50 14.83 27.92
N SER A 550 10.11 15.68 28.75
CA SER A 550 11.13 15.25 29.71
C SER A 550 10.54 14.65 31.00
N GLY A 551 9.24 14.85 31.25
CA GLY A 551 8.57 14.41 32.47
C GLY A 551 9.08 15.10 33.74
N SER A 552 9.76 16.25 33.59
CA SER A 552 10.38 16.96 34.72
C SER A 552 9.36 17.66 35.61
N GLY A 553 8.18 17.99 35.07
CA GLY A 553 7.15 18.79 35.73
C GLY A 553 7.53 20.25 35.91
N ASN A 554 8.62 20.73 35.29
CA ASN A 554 9.00 22.14 35.34
C ASN A 554 8.10 22.95 34.39
N ALA A 555 7.41 23.96 34.93
CA ALA A 555 6.50 24.81 34.14
C ALA A 555 7.14 25.47 32.92
N ALA A 556 8.47 25.68 32.91
CA ALA A 556 9.18 26.25 31.76
C ALA A 556 9.38 25.28 30.58
N ASN A 557 9.18 23.98 30.80
CA ASN A 557 9.36 22.93 29.79
C ASN A 557 8.07 22.58 29.04
N PHE A 558 6.92 23.05 29.52
CA PHE A 558 5.64 22.80 28.87
C PHE A 558 5.50 23.64 27.61
N VAL A 559 5.21 22.97 26.50
CA VAL A 559 4.93 23.58 25.20
C VAL A 559 3.46 23.32 24.85
N ASP A 560 2.72 24.35 24.44
CA ASP A 560 1.34 24.19 23.98
C ASP A 560 1.33 23.42 22.65
N VAL A 561 0.60 22.31 22.60
CA VAL A 561 0.48 21.43 21.43
C VAL A 561 -0.89 21.50 20.76
N ALA A 562 -1.93 21.87 21.50
CA ALA A 562 -3.28 22.01 20.95
C ALA A 562 -4.13 23.00 21.75
N VAL A 563 -5.20 23.48 21.13
CA VAL A 563 -6.28 24.25 21.75
C VAL A 563 -7.59 23.51 21.53
N LEU A 564 -8.32 23.26 22.62
CA LEU A 564 -9.64 22.62 22.59
C LEU A 564 -10.72 23.70 22.52
N GLN A 565 -11.31 23.91 21.34
CA GLN A 565 -12.18 25.06 21.07
C GLN A 565 -13.44 25.08 21.95
N ASN A 566 -14.02 23.91 22.20
CA ASN A 566 -15.27 23.77 22.96
C ASN A 566 -15.09 23.82 24.49
N ALA A 567 -13.87 24.08 24.97
CA ALA A 567 -13.55 24.32 26.38
C ALA A 567 -14.04 23.20 27.32
N PRO A 568 -13.58 21.94 27.13
CA PRO A 568 -13.99 20.83 27.97
C PRO A 568 -13.61 21.09 29.44
N ALA A 569 -14.38 20.48 30.35
CA ALA A 569 -14.08 20.58 31.77
C ALA A 569 -12.77 19.86 32.10
N ALA A 570 -12.01 20.37 33.08
CA ALA A 570 -10.90 19.61 33.63
C ALA A 570 -11.43 18.32 34.28
N GLY A 571 -10.67 17.24 34.18
CA GLY A 571 -11.07 15.89 34.61
C GLY A 571 -11.92 15.14 33.58
N THR A 572 -12.07 15.65 32.35
CA THR A 572 -12.78 14.95 31.26
C THR A 572 -11.91 14.68 30.04
N ILE A 573 -10.64 15.11 30.03
CA ILE A 573 -9.78 14.96 28.85
C ILE A 573 -9.03 13.64 28.94
N ASN A 574 -9.36 12.70 28.08
CA ASN A 574 -8.69 11.42 27.96
C ASN A 574 -7.40 11.58 27.13
N ILE A 575 -6.29 11.16 27.70
CA ILE A 575 -4.96 11.15 27.10
C ILE A 575 -4.55 9.71 26.86
N LEU A 576 -4.10 9.43 25.64
CA LEU A 576 -3.40 8.19 25.27
C LEU A 576 -1.89 8.46 25.30
N TYR A 577 -1.12 7.57 25.92
CA TYR A 577 0.32 7.70 26.05
C TYR A 577 0.95 6.31 26.22
N ASP A 578 2.25 6.20 25.96
CA ASP A 578 2.99 4.95 26.15
C ASP A 578 3.77 4.93 27.47
N ASP A 579 4.04 3.74 28.00
CA ASP A 579 5.09 3.55 28.99
C ASP A 579 6.45 3.27 28.35
N THR A 580 7.51 3.20 29.17
CA THR A 580 8.88 2.91 28.70
C THR A 580 9.08 1.58 27.95
N ASN A 581 8.07 0.71 27.90
CA ASN A 581 8.07 -0.51 27.10
C ASN A 581 7.16 -0.41 25.87
N HIS A 582 6.69 0.79 25.51
CA HIS A 582 5.73 1.05 24.44
C HIS A 582 4.40 0.30 24.62
N VAL A 583 3.98 0.14 25.87
CA VAL A 583 2.62 -0.31 26.18
C VAL A 583 1.75 0.93 26.32
N GLN A 584 0.65 0.96 25.57
CA GLN A 584 -0.29 2.06 25.57
C GLN A 584 -1.16 2.08 26.83
N HIS A 585 -1.37 3.28 27.39
CA HIS A 585 -2.16 3.56 28.58
C HIS A 585 -3.09 4.75 28.34
N THR A 586 -4.16 4.82 29.14
CA THR A 586 -5.07 5.97 29.16
C THR A 586 -5.08 6.65 30.52
N ALA A 587 -5.13 7.97 30.55
CA ALA A 587 -5.39 8.77 31.74
C ALA A 587 -6.42 9.86 31.45
N THR A 588 -7.13 10.33 32.47
CA THR A 588 -8.04 11.47 32.35
C THR A 588 -7.53 12.63 33.19
N ILE A 589 -7.36 13.81 32.57
CA ILE A 589 -6.85 15.05 33.20
C ILE A 589 -7.87 16.19 33.22
#